data_AF-A0A7S0BZC9-F1
#
_entry.id   AF-A0A7S0BZC9-F1
#
_cell.length_a   1.000
_cell.length_b   1.000
_cell.length_c   1.000
_cell.angle_alpha   90.00
_cell.angle_beta   90.00
_cell.angle_gamma   90.00
#
_symmetry.space_group_name_H-M   'P 1'
#
loop_
_entity.id
_entity.type
_entity.pdbx_description
1 polymer ?
#
loop_
_entity_poly.entity_id
_entity_poly.type
_entity_poly.pdbx_seq_one_letter_code
_entity_poly.pdbx_strand_id
1 'polypeptide(L)'
;VEAYAFSINYKEGQDLKLNEHRDASVVTININLNLPEEDYDGSSLYFVNQDKNSDRNYLSFSPGTAIIHKGSVRHAAASIESGERHNLVIWLFGNDGVVRVEPYNKTDQLTAEERWGVASKSIFE
;
A
#
# COMPACT_ATOMS: atom_id res chain seq x y z
N VAL A 1 9.00 11.66 6.93
CA VAL A 1 7.96 10.94 6.16
C VAL A 1 6.64 11.37 6.73
N GLU A 2 5.73 11.83 5.89
CA GLU A 2 4.36 12.14 6.32
C GLU A 2 3.48 10.94 6.02
N ALA A 3 2.40 10.78 6.78
CA ALA A 3 1.52 9.63 6.66
C ALA A 3 0.04 9.99 6.84
N TYR A 4 -0.82 9.29 6.10
CA TYR A 4 -2.27 9.32 6.25
C TYR A 4 -2.74 7.88 6.41
N ALA A 5 -3.44 7.58 7.49
CA ALA A 5 -3.85 6.22 7.84
C ALA A 5 -5.36 6.15 8.04
N PHE A 6 -5.98 5.09 7.54
CA PHE A 6 -7.41 4.85 7.64
C PHE A 6 -7.71 3.36 7.64
N SER A 7 -8.82 2.96 8.25
CA SER A 7 -9.30 1.59 8.20
C SER A 7 -10.33 1.41 7.08
N ILE A 8 -10.40 0.20 6.54
CA ILE A 8 -11.44 -0.23 5.61
C ILE A 8 -12.05 -1.52 6.16
N ASN A 9 -13.37 -1.62 6.04
CA ASN A 9 -14.12 -2.83 6.36
C ASN A 9 -14.86 -3.32 5.12
N TYR A 10 -14.62 -4.56 4.71
CA TYR A 10 -15.38 -5.21 3.64
C TYR A 10 -16.32 -6.25 4.23
N LYS A 11 -17.62 -6.13 3.93
CA LYS A 11 -18.68 -7.00 4.49
C LYS A 11 -19.92 -7.00 3.61
N GLU A 12 -20.66 -8.10 3.62
CA GLU A 12 -22.02 -8.16 3.07
C GLU A 12 -22.92 -7.05 3.65
N GLY A 13 -23.68 -6.38 2.77
CA GLY A 13 -24.53 -5.24 3.13
C GLY A 13 -23.78 -3.91 3.33
N GLN A 14 -22.45 -3.90 3.22
CA GLN A 14 -21.60 -2.71 3.22
C GLN A 14 -20.74 -2.65 1.94
N ASP A 15 -19.52 -2.14 2.04
CA ASP A 15 -18.57 -2.17 0.93
C ASP A 15 -18.14 -3.61 0.63
N LEU A 16 -18.46 -4.07 -0.57
CA LEU A 16 -18.09 -5.42 -1.02
C LEU A 16 -16.73 -5.47 -1.70
N LYS A 17 -16.38 -4.39 -2.41
CA LYS A 17 -15.21 -4.30 -3.28
C LYS A 17 -14.74 -2.86 -3.38
N LEU A 18 -13.53 -2.69 -3.90
CA LEU A 18 -13.04 -1.38 -4.30
C LEU A 18 -12.57 -1.46 -5.74
N ASN A 19 -13.18 -0.65 -6.61
CA ASN A 19 -12.86 -0.63 -8.03
C ASN A 19 -11.40 -0.26 -8.27
N GLU A 20 -10.92 -0.59 -9.46
CA GLU A 20 -9.53 -0.33 -9.84
C GLU A 20 -9.17 1.17 -9.74
N HIS A 21 -8.09 1.48 -9.04
CA HIS A 21 -7.65 2.83 -8.74
C HIS A 21 -6.13 2.88 -8.55
N ARG A 22 -5.62 4.07 -8.21
CA ARG A 22 -4.28 4.30 -7.69
C ARG A 22 -4.42 5.03 -6.36
N ASP A 23 -3.43 4.88 -5.51
CA ASP A 23 -3.37 5.65 -4.26
C ASP A 23 -2.63 6.96 -4.50
N ALA A 24 -3.08 8.00 -3.81
CA ALA A 24 -2.36 9.26 -3.73
C ALA A 24 -1.21 9.13 -2.73
N SER A 25 -0.27 8.22 -2.97
CA SER A 25 0.86 7.94 -2.07
C SER A 25 2.13 7.59 -2.85
N VAL A 26 3.30 7.75 -2.23
CA VAL A 26 4.55 7.19 -2.78
C VAL A 26 4.57 5.69 -2.55
N VAL A 27 4.25 5.28 -1.32
CA VAL A 27 4.12 3.89 -0.90
C VAL A 27 2.81 3.73 -0.12
N THR A 28 2.09 2.66 -0.39
CA THR A 28 0.96 2.21 0.41
C THR A 28 1.36 0.96 1.18
N ILE A 29 1.02 0.94 2.46
CA ILE A 29 1.05 -0.24 3.32
C ILE A 29 -0.40 -0.62 3.61
N ASN A 30 -0.79 -1.85 3.28
CA ASN A 30 -2.12 -2.38 3.54
C ASN A 30 -2.00 -3.63 4.43
N ILE A 31 -2.49 -3.55 5.65
CA ILE A 31 -2.34 -4.56 6.70
C ILE A 31 -3.69 -5.23 6.94
N ASN A 32 -3.72 -6.56 6.86
CA ASN A 32 -4.89 -7.34 7.29
C ASN A 32 -4.91 -7.41 8.83
N LEU A 33 -5.94 -6.84 9.44
CA LEU A 33 -6.14 -6.76 10.89
C LEU A 33 -7.01 -7.87 11.47
N ASN A 34 -7.55 -8.78 10.65
CA ASN A 34 -8.33 -9.90 11.15
C ASN A 34 -7.52 -10.74 12.14
N LEU A 35 -8.23 -11.41 13.04
CA LEU A 35 -7.68 -12.48 13.87
C LEU A 35 -7.58 -13.79 13.06
N PRO A 36 -6.70 -14.74 13.44
CA PRO A 36 -6.59 -16.04 12.76
C PRO A 36 -7.90 -16.83 12.65
N GLU A 37 -8.85 -16.62 13.56
CA GLU A 37 -10.18 -17.24 13.60
C GLU A 37 -11.27 -16.48 12.83
N GLU A 38 -10.97 -15.28 12.32
CA GLU A 38 -11.92 -14.47 11.54
C GLU A 38 -11.78 -14.76 10.05
N ASP A 39 -12.34 -15.90 9.64
CA ASP A 39 -12.31 -16.34 8.25
C ASP A 39 -13.21 -15.48 7.35
N TYR A 40 -12.74 -15.26 6.12
CA TYR A 40 -13.51 -14.65 5.02
C TYR A 40 -13.10 -15.27 3.69
N ASP A 41 -13.98 -15.15 2.68
CA ASP A 41 -13.69 -15.64 1.32
C ASP A 41 -13.73 -14.52 0.27
N GLY A 42 -12.98 -14.72 -0.81
CA GLY A 42 -12.76 -13.73 -1.86
C GLY A 42 -11.86 -12.57 -1.40
N SER A 43 -12.23 -11.36 -1.82
CA SER A 43 -11.58 -10.10 -1.46
C SER A 43 -10.11 -9.90 -1.91
N SER A 44 -9.50 -10.83 -2.65
CA SER A 44 -8.12 -10.69 -3.13
C SER A 44 -7.84 -9.31 -3.75
N LEU A 45 -6.65 -8.77 -3.52
CA LEU A 45 -6.19 -7.60 -4.26
C LEU A 45 -5.66 -8.09 -5.60
N TYR A 46 -5.90 -7.32 -6.65
CA TYR A 46 -5.16 -7.50 -7.89
C TYR A 46 -4.39 -6.25 -8.26
N PHE A 47 -3.23 -6.46 -8.89
CA PHE A 47 -2.37 -5.42 -9.41
C PHE A 47 -2.30 -5.53 -10.94
N VAL A 48 -2.50 -4.42 -11.63
CA VAL A 48 -2.42 -4.34 -13.09
C VAL A 48 -0.96 -4.34 -13.54
N ASN A 49 -0.62 -5.21 -14.49
CA ASN A 49 0.71 -5.19 -15.09
C ASN A 49 0.91 -3.89 -15.88
N GLN A 50 2.04 -3.22 -15.67
CA GLN A 50 2.33 -1.91 -16.27
C GLN A 50 2.63 -2.01 -17.78
N ASP A 51 3.19 -3.13 -18.23
CA ASP A 51 3.55 -3.39 -19.63
C ASP A 51 2.40 -4.05 -20.40
N LYS A 52 1.49 -4.73 -19.69
CA LYS A 52 0.35 -5.45 -20.27
C LYS A 52 -0.93 -5.12 -19.52
N ASN A 53 -1.62 -4.08 -19.96
CA ASN A 53 -2.83 -3.55 -19.31
C ASN A 53 -4.00 -4.54 -19.18
N SER A 54 -4.00 -5.68 -19.87
CA SER A 54 -4.97 -6.77 -19.70
C SER A 54 -4.65 -7.68 -18.51
N ASP A 55 -3.39 -7.72 -18.08
CA ASP A 55 -2.92 -8.74 -17.15
C ASP A 55 -3.12 -8.26 -15.71
N ARG A 56 -3.54 -9.19 -14.85
CA ARG A 56 -3.86 -8.95 -13.44
C ARG A 56 -3.14 -9.99 -12.59
N ASN A 57 -2.39 -9.53 -11.59
CA ASN A 57 -1.73 -10.41 -10.62
C ASN A 57 -2.52 -10.35 -9.31
N TYR A 58 -3.09 -11.48 -8.90
CA TYR A 58 -3.92 -11.59 -7.70
C TYR A 58 -3.08 -12.00 -6.50
N LEU A 59 -3.38 -11.38 -5.35
CA LEU A 59 -2.75 -11.66 -4.07
C LEU A 59 -3.83 -11.68 -2.98
N SER A 60 -3.74 -12.67 -2.09
CA SER A 60 -4.54 -12.76 -0.87
C SER A 60 -3.64 -12.49 0.34
N PHE A 61 -4.21 -11.98 1.44
CA PHE A 61 -3.46 -11.65 2.66
C PHE A 61 -4.04 -12.48 3.80
N SER A 62 -3.19 -13.21 4.49
CA SER A 62 -3.57 -13.83 5.76
C SER A 62 -3.65 -12.77 6.86
N PRO A 63 -4.45 -13.01 7.91
CA PRO A 63 -4.39 -12.26 9.17
C PRO A 63 -2.97 -11.88 9.60
N GLY A 64 -2.75 -10.61 9.96
CA GLY A 64 -1.46 -10.09 10.39
C GLY A 64 -0.43 -9.83 9.27
N THR A 65 -0.77 -10.07 8.00
CA THR A 65 0.13 -9.80 6.87
C THR A 65 -0.04 -8.39 6.34
N ALA A 66 1.07 -7.77 5.92
CA ALA A 66 1.06 -6.49 5.23
C ALA A 66 1.50 -6.64 3.76
N ILE A 67 0.78 -5.99 2.86
CA ILE A 67 1.27 -5.71 1.50
C ILE A 67 1.83 -4.30 1.46
N ILE A 68 3.01 -4.18 0.86
CA ILE A 68 3.64 -2.90 0.58
C ILE A 68 3.77 -2.76 -0.94
N HIS A 69 3.22 -1.68 -1.50
CA HIS A 69 3.32 -1.40 -2.94
C HIS A 69 3.47 0.09 -3.23
N LYS A 70 3.90 0.43 -4.44
CA LYS A 70 3.88 1.82 -4.92
C LYS A 70 2.43 2.28 -5.05
N GLY A 71 2.09 3.45 -4.51
CA GLY A 71 0.74 4.01 -4.64
C GLY A 71 0.33 4.26 -6.09
N SER A 72 1.32 4.56 -6.94
CA SER A 72 1.12 4.73 -8.37
C SER A 72 0.76 3.44 -9.12
N VAL A 73 0.81 2.23 -8.55
CA VAL A 73 0.40 1.01 -9.27
C VAL A 73 -1.13 0.90 -9.27
N ARG A 74 -1.74 0.66 -10.45
CA ARG A 74 -3.18 0.39 -10.56
C ARG A 74 -3.51 -0.92 -9.86
N HIS A 75 -4.49 -0.90 -8.97
CA HIS A 75 -4.91 -2.06 -8.21
C HIS A 75 -6.36 -1.95 -7.78
N ALA A 76 -6.96 -3.06 -7.35
CA ALA A 76 -8.34 -3.10 -6.86
C ALA A 76 -8.50 -4.19 -5.80
N ALA A 77 -9.55 -4.08 -4.99
CA ALA A 77 -10.01 -5.17 -4.13
C ALA A 77 -11.17 -5.90 -4.82
N ALA A 78 -11.02 -7.19 -5.06
CA ALA A 78 -12.11 -8.05 -5.52
C ALA A 78 -13.25 -8.07 -4.49
N SER A 79 -14.42 -8.54 -4.89
CA SER A 79 -15.56 -8.67 -3.99
C SER A 79 -15.23 -9.65 -2.85
N ILE A 80 -15.58 -9.28 -1.62
CA ILE A 80 -15.73 -10.24 -0.53
C ILE A 80 -16.98 -11.09 -0.79
N GLU A 81 -16.86 -12.40 -0.61
CA GLU A 81 -17.93 -13.37 -0.90
C GLU A 81 -18.61 -13.88 0.38
N SER A 82 -17.86 -13.94 1.49
CA SER A 82 -18.39 -14.25 2.81
C SER A 82 -17.46 -13.72 3.91
N GLY A 83 -17.95 -13.64 5.14
CA GLY A 83 -17.18 -13.15 6.29
C GLY A 83 -17.01 -11.63 6.29
N GLU A 84 -15.96 -11.16 6.95
CA GLU A 84 -15.68 -9.74 7.12
C GLU A 84 -14.16 -9.51 7.13
N ARG A 85 -13.67 -8.55 6.34
CA ARG A 85 -12.25 -8.25 6.24
C ARG A 85 -11.93 -6.84 6.71
N HIS A 86 -11.06 -6.74 7.71
CA HIS A 86 -10.62 -5.47 8.28
C HIS A 86 -9.20 -5.16 7.87
N ASN A 87 -8.97 -3.99 7.29
CA ASN A 87 -7.64 -3.57 6.89
C ASN A 87 -7.29 -2.20 7.45
N LEU A 88 -6.02 -2.02 7.84
CA LEU A 88 -5.40 -0.71 8.03
C LEU A 88 -4.61 -0.36 6.78
N VAL A 89 -4.94 0.75 6.15
CA VAL A 89 -4.22 1.30 5.01
C VAL A 89 -3.46 2.55 5.46
N ILE A 90 -2.18 2.60 5.14
CA ILE A 90 -1.28 3.72 5.44
C ILE A 90 -0.66 4.20 4.13
N TRP A 91 -0.95 5.45 3.79
CA TRP A 91 -0.31 6.16 2.68
C TRP A 91 0.90 6.91 3.22
N LEU A 92 2.06 6.65 2.62
CA LEU A 92 3.32 7.31 2.93
C LEU A 92 3.67 8.33 1.84
N PHE A 93 4.03 9.53 2.27
CA PHE A 93 4.34 10.67 1.42
C PHE A 93 5.79 11.13 1.60
N GLY A 94 6.28 11.89 0.63
CA GLY A 94 7.47 12.72 0.80
C GLY A 94 7.23 13.84 1.82
N ASN A 95 8.22 14.73 1.95
CA ASN A 95 8.04 15.96 2.73
C ASN A 95 6.92 16.81 2.11
N ASP A 96 6.12 17.50 2.94
CA ASP A 96 5.03 18.38 2.52
C ASP A 96 3.95 17.66 1.68
N GLY A 97 3.67 16.39 2.01
CA GLY A 97 2.67 15.57 1.32
C GLY A 97 3.01 15.19 -0.12
N VAL A 98 4.25 15.41 -0.57
CA VAL A 98 4.61 15.20 -1.99
C VAL A 98 4.46 13.74 -2.39
N VAL A 99 3.61 13.48 -3.39
CA VAL A 99 3.49 12.21 -4.09
C VAL A 99 4.32 12.27 -5.37
N ARG A 100 5.52 11.70 -5.33
CA ARG A 100 6.41 11.74 -6.49
C ARG A 100 6.11 10.62 -7.48
N VAL A 101 5.79 10.99 -8.71
CA VAL A 101 5.46 10.07 -9.81
C VAL A 101 6.65 9.74 -10.70
N GLU A 102 7.71 10.53 -10.64
CA GLU A 102 8.95 10.34 -11.40
C GLU A 102 10.16 10.09 -10.47
N PRO A 103 11.17 9.34 -10.93
CA PRO A 103 12.41 9.17 -10.19
C PRO A 103 13.13 10.50 -9.93
N TYR A 104 13.94 10.55 -8.86
CA TYR A 104 14.94 11.61 -8.70
C TYR A 104 15.91 11.59 -9.88
N ASN A 105 16.44 12.75 -10.29
CA ASN A 105 17.58 12.77 -11.21
C ASN A 105 18.72 11.96 -10.61
N LYS A 106 19.56 11.34 -11.45
CA LYS A 106 20.66 10.49 -10.97
C LYS A 106 21.58 11.19 -9.96
N THR A 107 21.78 12.50 -10.13
CA THR A 107 22.59 13.35 -9.23
C THR A 107 21.95 13.56 -7.87
N ASP A 108 20.62 13.43 -7.79
CA ASP A 108 19.83 13.71 -6.59
C ASP A 108 19.43 12.40 -5.87
N GLN A 109 19.83 11.25 -6.42
CA GLN A 109 19.56 9.95 -5.83
C GLN A 109 20.58 9.64 -4.75
N LEU A 110 20.08 9.45 -3.53
CA LEU A 110 20.90 8.98 -2.41
C LEU A 110 21.35 7.51 -2.65
N THR A 111 22.63 7.27 -2.40
CA THR A 111 23.21 5.93 -2.29
C THR A 111 22.54 5.14 -1.15
N ALA A 112 22.80 3.83 -1.07
CA ALA A 112 22.27 3.03 0.04
C ALA A 112 22.85 3.48 1.38
N GLU A 113 24.13 3.85 1.41
CA GLU A 113 24.80 4.36 2.61
C GLU A 113 24.22 5.71 3.05
N GLU A 114 23.94 6.64 2.14
CA GLU A 114 23.29 7.91 2.49
C GLU A 114 21.83 7.73 2.96
N ARG A 115 21.12 6.71 2.48
CA ARG A 115 19.73 6.41 2.89
C ARG A 115 19.63 5.74 4.26
N TRP A 116 20.52 4.79 4.53
CA TRP A 116 20.43 3.89 5.68
C TRP A 116 21.53 4.13 6.72
N GLY A 117 22.52 4.96 6.39
CA GLY A 117 23.55 5.38 7.31
C GLY A 117 22.98 6.22 8.43
N VAL A 118 23.56 6.08 9.62
CA VAL A 118 23.28 7.01 10.71
C VAL A 118 23.85 8.36 10.29
N ALA A 119 22.99 9.36 10.11
CA ALA A 119 23.47 10.73 9.92
C ALA A 119 24.46 11.03 11.04
N SER A 120 25.73 11.27 10.70
CA SER A 120 26.71 11.72 11.68
C SER A 120 26.21 13.07 12.19
N LYS A 121 25.58 13.08 13.37
CA LYS A 121 25.32 14.31 14.11
C LYS A 121 26.68 14.91 14.45
N SER A 122 27.19 15.78 13.58
CA SER A 122 28.03 16.89 14.03
C SER A 122 27.08 18.00 14.45
N ILE A 123 26.55 17.90 15.67
CA ILE A 123 25.92 19.03 16.35
C ILE A 123 26.92 19.48 17.40
N PHE A 124 28.00 20.14 16.99
CA PHE A 124 28.76 21.11 17.78
C PHE A 124 29.66 21.90 16.82
N GLU A 125 29.25 23.13 16.49
CA GLU A 125 30.08 24.34 16.45
C GLU A 125 29.17 25.57 16.58
#